data_AF-A0A4R5KZ41-F1
#
_entry.id   AF-A0A4R5KZ41-F1
#
_cell.length_a   1.000
_cell.length_b   1.000
_cell.length_c   1.000
_cell.angle_alpha   90.00
_cell.angle_beta   90.00
_cell.angle_gamma   90.00
#
_symmetry.space_group_name_H-M   'P 1'
#
loop_
_entity.id
_entity.type
_entity.pdbx_description
1 polymer ?
#
loop_
_entity_poly.entity_id
_entity_poly.type
_entity_poly.pdbx_seq_one_letter_code
_entity_poly.pdbx_strand_id
1 'polypeptide(L)'
;MDFVMTIGVERLSTRDWQLIVSIITRLYEDNEFFLSFEARDGKTVVTDGDGNHLCSVDKLLFPRKVWAIYGNDGKTEYYTVLLPEEY
;
A
#
# COMPACT_ATOMS: atom_id res chain seq x y z
N MET A 1 -3.88 -10.90 -12.33
CA MET A 1 -3.64 -10.11 -11.10
C MET A 1 -3.13 -11.07 -10.06
N ASP A 2 -1.89 -10.88 -9.65
CA ASP A 2 -1.27 -11.67 -8.60
C ASP A 2 -1.11 -10.76 -7.37
N PHE A 3 -1.68 -11.20 -6.25
CA PHE A 3 -1.69 -10.45 -5.00
C PHE A 3 -0.93 -11.25 -3.94
N VAL A 4 0.21 -10.71 -3.50
CA VAL A 4 1.07 -11.33 -2.50
C VAL A 4 1.05 -10.47 -1.25
N MET A 5 0.67 -11.09 -0.14
CA MET A 5 0.74 -10.50 1.19
C MET A 5 1.65 -11.33 2.06
N THR A 6 2.44 -10.67 2.88
CA THR A 6 3.16 -11.33 3.97
C THR A 6 2.19 -11.66 5.11
N ILE A 7 2.57 -12.64 5.93
CA ILE A 7 1.79 -13.07 7.11
C ILE A 7 1.61 -11.89 8.09
N GLY A 8 2.60 -10.99 8.19
CA GLY A 8 2.50 -9.78 9.00
C GLY A 8 1.31 -8.89 8.59
N VAL A 9 1.11 -8.70 7.29
CA VAL A 9 0.00 -7.91 6.75
C VAL A 9 -1.34 -8.64 6.89
N GLU A 10 -1.39 -9.95 6.63
CA GLU A 10 -2.61 -10.74 6.81
C GLU A 10 -3.17 -10.62 8.23
N ARG A 11 -2.30 -10.59 9.23
CA ARG A 11 -2.68 -10.45 10.65
C ARG A 11 -3.26 -9.07 10.99
N LEU A 12 -3.04 -8.04 10.17
CA LEU A 12 -3.63 -6.72 10.38
C LEU A 12 -5.13 -6.67 10.09
N SER A 13 -5.68 -7.71 9.45
CA SER A 13 -7.14 -7.90 9.27
C SER A 13 -7.86 -6.73 8.59
N THR A 14 -7.19 -5.99 7.70
CA THR A 14 -7.85 -4.90 6.94
C THR A 14 -8.91 -5.46 5.99
N ARG A 15 -9.98 -4.69 5.77
CA ARG A 15 -11.11 -5.08 4.91
C ARG A 15 -11.24 -4.20 3.67
N ASP A 16 -10.46 -3.13 3.58
CA ASP A 16 -10.58 -2.08 2.56
C ASP A 16 -9.71 -2.34 1.33
N TRP A 17 -9.53 -3.61 0.95
CA TRP A 17 -8.62 -4.01 -0.12
C TRP A 17 -8.95 -3.38 -1.47
N GLN A 18 -10.23 -3.17 -1.77
CA GLN A 18 -10.62 -2.47 -3.00
C GLN A 18 -10.09 -1.03 -3.04
N LEU A 19 -10.15 -0.32 -1.91
CA LEU A 19 -9.61 1.05 -1.79
C LEU A 19 -8.09 1.04 -1.85
N ILE A 20 -7.44 0.10 -1.14
CA ILE A 20 -5.98 -0.06 -1.15
C ILE A 20 -5.48 -0.31 -2.57
N VAL A 21 -6.07 -1.26 -3.29
CA VAL A 21 -5.75 -1.54 -4.70
C VAL A 21 -5.94 -0.31 -5.56
N SER A 22 -7.07 0.39 -5.41
CA SER A 22 -7.35 1.60 -6.20
C SER A 22 -6.31 2.71 -5.97
N ILE A 23 -5.86 2.90 -4.73
CA ILE A 23 -4.79 3.85 -4.40
C ILE A 23 -3.48 3.42 -5.06
N ILE A 24 -3.10 2.15 -4.94
CA ILE A 24 -1.87 1.61 -5.51
C ILE A 24 -1.84 1.80 -7.03
N THR A 25 -2.89 1.37 -7.73
CA THR A 25 -2.96 1.48 -9.19
C THR A 25 -2.91 2.93 -9.66
N ARG A 26 -3.68 3.83 -9.01
CA ARG A 26 -3.72 5.24 -9.39
C ARG A 26 -2.36 5.93 -9.20
N LEU A 27 -1.67 5.66 -8.08
CA LEU A 27 -0.37 6.27 -7.81
C LEU A 27 0.73 5.67 -8.70
N TYR A 28 0.63 4.39 -9.07
CA TYR A 28 1.52 3.81 -10.08
C TYR A 28 1.40 4.51 -11.44
N GLU A 29 0.19 4.88 -11.88
CA GLU A 29 0.00 5.68 -13.11
C GLU A 29 0.68 7.06 -13.02
N ASP A 30 0.89 7.57 -11.81
CA ASP A 30 1.63 8.80 -11.53
C ASP A 30 3.16 8.55 -11.38
N ASN A 31 3.63 7.33 -11.67
CA ASN A 31 5.02 6.83 -11.56
C ASN A 31 5.52 6.54 -10.13
N GLU A 32 4.62 6.26 -9.19
CA GLU A 32 4.97 5.82 -7.84
C GLU A 32 4.97 4.30 -7.74
N PHE A 33 6.17 3.70 -7.75
CA PHE A 33 6.35 2.24 -7.75
C PHE A 33 6.41 1.61 -6.35
N PHE A 34 6.68 2.45 -5.35
CA PHE A 34 6.81 2.07 -3.95
C PHE A 34 5.95 3.00 -3.10
N LEU A 35 5.07 2.41 -2.30
CA LEU A 35 4.13 3.16 -1.48
C LEU A 35 4.25 2.74 -0.02
N SER A 36 4.07 3.69 0.87
CA SER A 36 4.07 3.48 2.31
C SER A 36 2.78 4.05 2.91
N PHE A 37 1.98 3.16 3.49
CA PHE A 37 0.76 3.48 4.21
C PHE A 37 1.09 3.65 5.69
N GLU A 38 0.93 4.88 6.20
CA GLU A 38 1.26 5.24 7.58
C GLU A 38 0.03 5.69 8.35
N ALA A 39 -0.14 5.15 9.56
CA ALA A 39 -1.15 5.61 10.49
C ALA A 39 -0.71 6.94 11.12
N ARG A 40 -1.47 8.02 10.92
CA ARG A 40 -1.24 9.33 11.56
C ARG A 40 -2.57 9.93 11.99
N ASP A 41 -2.70 10.26 13.28
CA ASP A 41 -3.88 10.90 13.87
C ASP A 41 -5.23 10.23 13.51
N GLY A 42 -5.26 8.90 13.47
CA GLY A 42 -6.46 8.11 13.14
C GLY A 42 -6.79 8.03 11.64
N LYS A 43 -5.93 8.57 10.78
CA LYS A 43 -6.03 8.56 9.32
C LYS A 43 -4.89 7.77 8.71
N THR A 44 -4.98 7.49 7.42
CA THR A 44 -3.87 6.93 6.65
C THR A 44 -3.25 7.99 5.75
N VAL A 45 -1.94 8.18 5.90
CA VAL A 45 -1.12 8.99 5.00
C VAL A 45 -0.34 8.04 4.10
N VAL A 46 -0.39 8.29 2.79
CA VAL A 46 0.37 7.53 1.80
C VAL A 46 1.58 8.35 1.36
N THR A 47 2.75 7.72 1.38
CA THR A 47 4.02 8.30 0.94
C THR A 47 4.72 7.40 -0.08
N ASP A 48 5.76 7.92 -0.73
CA ASP A 48 6.63 7.20 -1.67
C ASP A 48 7.67 6.26 -1.00
N GLY A 49 7.60 6.10 0.33
CA GLY A 49 8.58 5.35 1.12
C GLY A 49 9.69 6.20 1.72
N ASP A 50 10.07 7.30 1.06
CA ASP A 50 11.07 8.28 1.54
C ASP A 50 10.44 9.42 2.36
N GLY A 51 9.12 9.39 2.51
CA GLY A 51 8.36 10.32 3.36
C GLY A 51 7.77 11.50 2.60
N ASN A 52 7.89 11.53 1.27
CA ASN A 52 7.19 12.52 0.46
C ASN A 52 5.69 12.19 0.44
N HIS A 53 4.87 13.19 0.73
CA HIS A 53 3.44 13.02 0.82
C HIS A 53 2.82 12.85 -0.57
N LEU A 54 2.03 11.80 -0.76
CA LEU A 54 1.30 11.54 -1.99
C LEU A 54 -0.20 11.83 -1.83
N CYS A 55 -0.83 11.24 -0.82
CA CYS A 55 -2.24 11.51 -0.50
C CYS A 55 -2.61 11.15 0.95
N SER A 56 -3.81 11.55 1.36
CA SER A 56 -4.39 11.20 2.66
C SER A 56 -5.75 10.53 2.47
N VAL A 57 -6.02 9.51 3.28
CA VAL A 57 -7.32 8.84 3.37
C VAL A 57 -7.89 9.15 4.75
N ASP A 58 -9.11 9.70 4.81
CA ASP A 58 -9.82 9.99 6.06
C ASP A 58 -10.40 8.73 6.73
N LYS A 59 -9.56 7.69 6.79
CA LYS A 59 -9.82 6.37 7.35
C LYS A 59 -8.49 5.70 7.65
N LEU A 60 -8.45 4.94 8.75
CA LEU A 60 -7.32 4.09 9.08
C LEU A 60 -7.40 2.77 8.29
N LEU A 61 -6.50 2.58 7.32
CA LEU A 61 -6.41 1.35 6.52
C LEU A 61 -5.61 0.25 7.22
N PHE A 62 -4.55 0.63 7.93
CA PHE A 62 -3.68 -0.25 8.68
C PHE A 62 -3.33 0.37 10.03
N PRO A 63 -3.22 -0.42 11.12
CA PRO A 63 -2.86 0.07 12.44
C PRO A 63 -1.35 0.35 12.59
N ARG A 64 -0.53 -0.05 11.62
CA ARG A 64 0.92 0.18 11.57
C ARG A 64 1.37 0.46 10.13
N LYS A 65 2.62 0.89 9.98
CA LYS A 65 3.23 1.13 8.68
C LYS A 65 3.24 -0.14 7.83
N VAL A 66 2.78 -0.03 6.59
CA VAL A 66 2.73 -1.10 5.58
C VAL A 66 3.29 -0.56 4.27
N TRP A 67 4.08 -1.36 3.58
CA TRP A 67 4.58 -1.05 2.24
C TRP A 67 3.78 -1.78 1.18
N ALA A 68 3.61 -1.13 0.04
CA ALA A 68 3.06 -1.74 -1.15
C ALA A 68 3.96 -1.44 -2.35
N ILE A 69 4.19 -2.49 -3.15
CA ILE A 69 4.96 -2.43 -4.38
C ILE A 69 4.05 -2.94 -5.48
N TYR A 70 4.00 -2.19 -6.58
CA TYR A 70 3.23 -2.56 -7.75
C TYR A 70 4.14 -2.72 -8.96
N GLY A 71 3.88 -3.76 -9.75
CA GLY A 71 4.51 -3.97 -11.04
C GLY A 71 3.49 -4.40 -12.09
N ASN A 72 3.71 -3.99 -13.33
CA ASN A 72 2.93 -4.43 -14.49
C ASN A 72 3.90 -4.75 -15.63
N ASP A 73 3.92 -6.01 -16.08
CA ASP A 73 4.79 -6.47 -17.18
C ASP A 73 4.09 -6.47 -18.55
N GLY A 74 2.89 -5.86 -18.63
CA GLY A 74 2.02 -5.85 -19.81
C GLY A 74 1.15 -7.10 -19.96
N LYS A 75 1.31 -8.11 -19.09
CA LYS A 75 0.49 -9.34 -19.06
C LYS A 75 -0.17 -9.55 -17.71
N THR A 76 0.53 -9.20 -16.64
CA THR A 76 0.13 -9.44 -15.26
C THR A 76 0.42 -8.22 -14.40
N GLU A 77 -0.55 -7.87 -13.58
CA GLU A 77 -0.39 -6.90 -12.50
C GLU A 77 0.00 -7.63 -11.21
N TYR A 78 1.06 -7.17 -10.57
CA TYR A 78 1.63 -7.72 -9.35
C TYR A 78 1.47 -6.71 -8.22
N TYR A 79 0.83 -7.15 -7.14
CA TYR A 79 0.68 -6.37 -5.91
C TYR A 79 1.41 -7.11 -4.81
N THR A 80 2.45 -6.49 -4.25
CA THR A 80 3.13 -7.00 -3.06
C THR A 80 2.86 -6.07 -1.90
N VAL A 81 2.29 -6.58 -0.81
CA VAL A 81 2.00 -5.80 0.39
C VAL A 81 2.68 -6.46 1.59
N LEU A 82 3.47 -5.70 2.32
CA LEU A 82 4.34 -6.23 3.37
C LEU A 82 4.55 -5.24 4.53
N LEU A 83 4.96 -5.73 5.69
CA LEU A 83 5.50 -4.88 6.74
C LEU A 83 6.93 -4.46 6.38
N PRO A 84 7.41 -3.29 6.83
CA PRO A 84 8.80 -2.87 6.61
C PRO A 84 9.85 -3.87 7.10
N GLU A 85 9.54 -4.64 8.15
CA GLU A 85 10.45 -5.64 8.71
C GLU A 85 10.50 -6.97 7.92
N GLU A 86 9.67 -7.09 6.88
CA GLU A 86 9.56 -8.27 6.01
C GLU A 86 10.12 -8.05 4.60
N TYR A 87 10.71 -6.88 4.33
CA TYR A 87 11.41 -6.53 3.09
C TYR A 87 12.89 -6.95 3.16
#